data_AF-A0A9N9RWK6-F1
#
_entry.id   AF-A0A9N9RWK6-F1
#
_cell.length_a   1.000
_cell.length_b   1.000
_cell.length_c   1.000
_cell.angle_alpha   90.00
_cell.angle_beta   90.00
_cell.angle_gamma   90.00
#
_symmetry.space_group_name_H-M   'P 1'
#
loop_
_entity.id
_entity.type
_entity.pdbx_description
1 polymer ?
#
loop_
_entity_poly.entity_id
_entity_poly.type
_entity_poly.pdbx_seq_one_letter_code
_entity_poly.pdbx_strand_id
1 'polypeptide(L)'
;MKHFKNVLKLDLIPFGLSTYRTKGSSIFFNCNNVDDKCFENKLHACAIEHVEKTTILDFIACLMNKPDYNSYLEFTKKCANKLKLRNFDIIENCANSTEGSELLKRMGIKTHNYDQPLQNVPTITRNMSDDQEFSDRAYLNFIETVCLHLTEPISKVCKSSDASQEKSHKLVYALIVVLIFVVVLVIVYLIWRYKSRLISWSNNWSSLRTCCCNHAPGFPRNDNEQRDSNMDQHTDTEMEKLNRNEQHTQAMNDSQRPLTN
;
A
#
# COMPACT_ATOMS: atom_id res chain seq x y z
N MET A 1 8.42 -13.42 -18.20
CA MET A 1 7.79 -12.90 -19.44
C MET A 1 7.65 -13.91 -20.59
N LYS A 2 8.42 -15.02 -20.67
CA LYS A 2 8.24 -16.04 -21.72
C LYS A 2 6.79 -16.56 -21.83
N HIS A 3 6.06 -16.54 -20.72
CA HIS A 3 4.67 -17.00 -20.63
C HIS A 3 3.60 -16.02 -21.13
N PHE A 4 3.95 -14.74 -21.35
CA PHE A 4 3.00 -13.69 -21.75
C PHE A 4 3.29 -13.10 -23.15
N LYS A 5 4.19 -13.71 -23.92
CA LYS A 5 4.71 -13.16 -25.19
C LYS A 5 3.64 -12.78 -26.22
N ASN A 6 2.48 -13.44 -26.21
CA ASN A 6 1.42 -13.23 -27.21
C ASN A 6 0.25 -12.39 -26.68
N VAL A 7 0.26 -12.02 -25.40
CA VAL A 7 -0.85 -11.33 -24.74
C VAL A 7 -0.42 -10.00 -24.10
N LEU A 8 0.88 -9.77 -23.94
CA LEU A 8 1.43 -8.57 -23.33
C LEU A 8 2.50 -7.94 -24.23
N LYS A 9 2.29 -6.67 -24.57
CA LYS A 9 3.33 -5.80 -25.12
C LYS A 9 3.88 -4.94 -23.99
N LEU A 10 5.17 -5.08 -23.69
CA LEU A 10 5.84 -4.25 -22.69
C LEU A 10 6.55 -3.08 -23.38
N ASP A 11 6.38 -1.88 -22.83
CA ASP A 11 7.18 -0.70 -23.15
C ASP A 11 8.03 -0.35 -21.92
N LEU A 12 9.34 -0.20 -22.10
CA LEU A 12 10.28 0.13 -21.03
C LEU A 12 10.73 1.58 -21.23
N ILE A 13 10.54 2.41 -20.21
CA ILE A 13 10.76 3.86 -20.32
C ILE A 13 11.77 4.31 -19.24
N PRO A 14 13.08 4.19 -19.49
CA PRO A 14 14.13 4.57 -18.52
C PRO A 14 14.30 6.09 -18.47
N PHE A 15 13.43 6.76 -17.73
CA PHE A 15 13.49 8.22 -17.56
C PHE A 15 13.13 8.65 -16.13
N GLY A 16 12.06 8.05 -15.57
CA GLY A 16 11.63 8.29 -14.20
C GLY A 16 11.29 9.77 -13.94
N LEU A 17 11.75 10.28 -12.80
CA LEU A 17 11.55 11.68 -12.37
C LEU A 17 12.58 12.66 -12.98
N SER A 18 13.34 12.23 -14.00
CA SER A 18 14.30 13.11 -14.65
C SER A 18 13.59 14.24 -15.40
N THR A 19 14.32 15.30 -15.73
CA THR A 19 13.82 16.35 -16.63
C THR A 19 14.83 16.61 -17.74
N TYR A 20 14.40 17.23 -18.83
CA TYR A 20 15.30 17.64 -19.89
C TYR A 20 14.93 19.02 -20.44
N ARG A 21 15.92 19.70 -21.02
CA ARG A 21 15.77 20.96 -21.75
C ARG A 21 16.58 20.88 -23.04
N THR A 22 16.16 21.64 -24.04
CA THR A 22 16.88 21.72 -25.33
C THR A 22 17.36 23.14 -25.57
N LYS A 23 18.55 23.28 -26.14
CA LYS A 23 19.10 24.56 -26.61
C LYS A 23 19.76 24.33 -27.96
N GLY A 24 19.06 24.68 -29.03
CA GLY A 24 19.46 24.27 -30.39
C GLY A 24 19.46 22.75 -30.52
N SER A 25 20.56 22.17 -30.98
CA SER A 25 20.74 20.72 -31.11
C SER A 25 21.18 20.03 -29.81
N SER A 26 21.51 20.78 -28.75
CA SER A 26 21.96 20.19 -27.49
C SER A 26 20.79 19.85 -26.57
N ILE A 27 20.86 18.66 -25.95
CA ILE A 27 19.90 18.21 -24.94
C ILE A 27 20.59 18.12 -23.60
N PHE A 28 20.02 18.79 -22.60
CA PHE A 28 20.51 18.82 -21.23
C PHE A 28 19.53 18.04 -20.35
N PHE A 29 20.05 17.05 -19.62
CA PHE A 29 19.27 16.24 -18.70
C PHE A 29 19.58 16.63 -17.25
N ASN A 30 18.56 16.57 -16.40
CA ASN A 30 18.71 16.61 -14.97
C ASN A 30 18.11 15.34 -14.38
N CYS A 31 18.96 14.44 -13.89
CA CYS A 31 18.59 13.14 -13.31
C CYS A 31 18.86 13.13 -11.80
N ASN A 32 18.22 14.06 -11.07
CA ASN A 32 18.34 14.20 -9.61
C ASN A 32 19.78 14.44 -9.13
N ASN A 33 20.54 15.27 -9.86
CA ASN A 33 21.91 15.68 -9.53
C ASN A 33 22.93 14.54 -9.37
N VAL A 34 22.72 13.41 -10.04
CA VAL A 34 23.73 12.34 -10.14
C VAL A 34 23.99 12.11 -11.63
N ASP A 35 25.06 12.67 -12.15
CA ASP A 35 25.40 12.61 -13.59
C ASP A 35 25.46 11.16 -14.10
N ASP A 36 25.93 10.24 -13.26
CA ASP A 36 25.96 8.81 -13.55
C ASP A 36 24.57 8.27 -13.91
N LYS A 37 23.51 8.69 -13.20
CA LYS A 37 22.14 8.22 -13.47
C LYS A 37 21.63 8.62 -14.85
N CYS A 38 22.04 9.78 -15.37
CA CYS A 38 21.70 10.16 -16.75
C CYS A 38 22.39 9.26 -17.77
N PHE A 39 23.66 8.90 -17.54
CA PHE A 39 24.36 7.95 -18.39
C PHE A 39 23.72 6.56 -18.34
N GLU A 40 23.35 6.07 -17.15
CA GLU A 40 22.64 4.81 -16.97
C GLU A 40 21.31 4.77 -17.73
N ASN A 41 20.51 5.84 -17.63
CA ASN A 41 19.26 5.96 -18.37
C ASN A 41 19.48 5.96 -19.90
N LYS A 42 20.52 6.63 -20.40
CA LYS A 42 20.90 6.56 -21.83
C LYS A 42 21.30 5.13 -22.21
N LEU A 43 22.07 4.44 -21.39
CA LEU A 43 22.50 3.07 -21.64
C LEU A 43 21.30 2.12 -21.73
N HIS A 44 20.34 2.25 -20.80
CA HIS A 44 19.08 1.52 -20.86
C HIS A 44 18.30 1.83 -22.15
N ALA A 45 18.17 3.10 -22.54
CA ALA A 45 17.47 3.49 -23.75
C ALA A 45 18.14 2.94 -25.02
N CYS A 46 19.47 2.99 -25.10
CA CYS A 46 20.27 2.41 -26.17
C CYS A 46 20.14 0.88 -26.21
N ALA A 47 20.11 0.21 -25.06
CA ALA A 47 19.88 -1.21 -25.01
C ALA A 47 18.50 -1.58 -25.59
N ILE A 48 17.45 -0.83 -25.23
CA ILE A 48 16.09 -1.05 -25.75
C ILE A 48 16.02 -0.90 -27.27
N GLU A 49 16.79 0.01 -27.85
CA GLU A 49 16.87 0.22 -29.30
C GLU A 49 17.68 -0.88 -30.00
N HIS A 50 18.84 -1.25 -29.46
CA HIS A 50 19.84 -2.05 -30.18
C HIS A 50 19.91 -3.53 -29.80
N VAL A 51 19.29 -3.96 -28.70
CA VAL A 51 19.25 -5.36 -28.29
C VAL A 51 17.97 -6.02 -28.80
N GLU A 52 18.09 -7.27 -29.27
CA GLU A 52 16.95 -8.05 -29.72
C GLU A 52 15.84 -8.11 -28.67
N LYS A 53 14.58 -7.95 -29.11
CA LYS A 53 13.38 -7.98 -28.24
C LYS A 53 13.28 -9.26 -27.40
N THR A 54 13.85 -10.37 -27.86
CA THR A 54 13.87 -11.64 -27.14
C THR A 54 14.84 -11.67 -25.96
N THR A 55 15.84 -10.79 -25.95
CA THR A 55 16.97 -10.80 -25.00
C THR A 55 17.02 -9.53 -24.15
N ILE A 56 16.39 -8.43 -24.60
CA ILE A 56 16.41 -7.13 -23.90
C ILE A 56 15.96 -7.24 -22.44
N LEU A 57 14.93 -8.03 -22.14
CA LEU A 57 14.41 -8.17 -20.78
C LEU A 57 15.40 -8.86 -19.85
N ASP A 58 16.06 -9.92 -20.34
CA ASP A 58 17.09 -10.62 -19.58
C ASP A 58 18.30 -9.71 -19.36
N PHE A 59 18.62 -8.86 -20.35
CA PHE A 59 19.70 -7.88 -20.24
C PHE A 59 19.39 -6.78 -19.23
N ILE A 60 18.23 -6.13 -19.32
CA ILE A 60 17.79 -5.10 -18.36
C ILE A 60 17.69 -5.70 -16.96
N ALA A 61 17.11 -6.90 -16.80
CA ALA A 61 17.04 -7.59 -15.51
C ALA A 61 18.44 -7.87 -14.95
N CYS A 62 19.42 -8.19 -15.79
CA CYS A 62 20.80 -8.31 -15.34
C CYS A 62 21.32 -6.97 -14.81
N LEU A 63 21.15 -5.86 -15.56
CA LEU A 63 21.61 -4.52 -15.16
C LEU A 63 20.98 -4.04 -13.84
N MET A 64 19.69 -4.32 -13.63
CA MET A 64 18.98 -3.95 -12.41
C MET A 64 19.47 -4.69 -11.15
N ASN A 65 20.27 -5.76 -11.31
CA ASN A 65 20.92 -6.46 -10.20
C ASN A 65 22.35 -5.94 -9.93
N LYS A 66 22.71 -4.76 -10.44
CA LYS A 66 24.03 -4.17 -10.19
C LYS A 66 24.23 -3.86 -8.70
N PRO A 67 25.31 -4.35 -8.07
CA PRO A 67 25.74 -3.87 -6.77
C PRO A 67 26.19 -2.41 -6.80
N ASP A 68 25.88 -1.62 -5.77
CA ASP A 68 26.15 -0.17 -5.74
C ASP A 68 27.63 0.19 -5.99
N TYR A 69 28.56 -0.61 -5.45
CA TYR A 69 30.01 -0.38 -5.55
C TYR A 69 30.63 -0.66 -6.93
N ASN A 70 29.89 -1.27 -7.87
CA ASN A 70 30.42 -1.55 -9.20
C ASN A 70 30.23 -0.35 -10.13
N SER A 71 31.23 -0.07 -10.97
CA SER A 71 31.04 0.79 -12.14
C SER A 71 29.89 0.24 -13.00
N TYR A 72 28.96 1.10 -13.37
CA TYR A 72 27.80 0.72 -14.16
C TYR A 72 28.21 0.16 -15.53
N LEU A 73 29.19 0.79 -16.18
CA LEU A 73 29.70 0.35 -17.47
C LEU A 73 30.35 -1.04 -17.39
N GLU A 74 31.20 -1.28 -16.40
CA GLU A 74 31.85 -2.57 -16.17
C GLU A 74 30.82 -3.68 -15.89
N PHE A 75 29.80 -3.37 -15.09
CA PHE A 75 28.73 -4.32 -14.82
C PHE A 75 27.86 -4.57 -16.05
N THR A 76 27.65 -3.55 -16.88
CA THR A 76 26.96 -3.69 -18.17
C THR A 76 27.70 -4.64 -19.10
N LYS A 77 29.04 -4.50 -19.21
CA LYS A 77 29.91 -5.44 -19.94
C LYS A 77 29.76 -6.87 -19.44
N LYS A 78 29.74 -7.07 -18.11
CA LYS A 78 29.50 -8.41 -17.51
C LYS A 78 28.14 -8.99 -17.91
N CYS A 79 27.08 -8.19 -17.89
CA CYS A 79 25.74 -8.62 -18.32
C CYS A 79 25.70 -8.96 -19.81
N ALA A 80 26.34 -8.16 -20.66
CA ALA A 80 26.43 -8.40 -22.09
C ALA A 80 27.17 -9.71 -22.39
N ASN A 81 28.30 -9.94 -21.73
CA ASN A 81 29.07 -11.18 -21.85
C ASN A 81 28.28 -12.41 -21.39
N LYS A 82 27.59 -12.31 -20.24
CA LYS A 82 26.74 -13.38 -19.71
C LYS A 82 25.64 -13.80 -20.70
N LEU A 83 25.07 -12.83 -21.42
CA LEU A 83 24.02 -13.06 -22.42
C LEU A 83 24.56 -13.22 -23.85
N LYS A 84 25.88 -13.22 -24.02
CA LYS A 84 26.56 -13.36 -25.32
C LYS A 84 26.12 -12.29 -26.34
N LEU A 85 25.88 -11.07 -25.88
CA LEU A 85 25.56 -9.93 -26.75
C LEU A 85 26.81 -9.54 -27.54
N ARG A 86 26.79 -9.75 -28.85
CA ARG A 86 27.95 -9.47 -29.73
C ARG A 86 28.08 -7.99 -30.09
N ASN A 87 27.04 -7.20 -29.87
CA ASN A 87 26.92 -5.81 -30.26
C ASN A 87 26.99 -4.85 -29.07
N PHE A 88 27.66 -5.23 -27.98
CA PHE A 88 27.79 -4.38 -26.80
C PHE A 88 28.41 -3.01 -27.11
N ASP A 89 29.43 -2.97 -27.98
CA ASP A 89 30.09 -1.72 -28.37
C ASP A 89 29.11 -0.72 -29.01
N ILE A 90 28.07 -1.20 -29.70
CA ILE A 90 27.02 -0.34 -30.27
C ILE A 90 26.23 0.34 -29.13
N ILE A 91 25.93 -0.41 -28.06
CA ILE A 91 25.19 0.11 -26.90
C ILE A 91 26.03 1.16 -26.16
N GLU A 92 27.32 0.86 -25.90
CA GLU A 92 28.25 1.77 -25.23
C GLU A 92 28.46 3.06 -26.04
N ASN A 93 28.69 2.94 -27.36
CA ASN A 93 28.86 4.09 -28.24
C ASN A 93 27.57 4.92 -28.34
N CYS A 94 26.41 4.28 -28.44
CA CYS A 94 25.11 4.95 -28.45
C CYS A 94 24.94 5.80 -27.18
N ALA A 95 25.20 5.24 -26.00
CA ALA A 95 25.00 5.93 -24.71
C ALA A 95 25.88 7.18 -24.56
N ASN A 96 27.07 7.16 -25.16
CA ASN A 96 28.03 8.27 -25.17
C ASN A 96 27.79 9.30 -26.29
N SER A 97 26.79 9.09 -27.15
CA SER A 97 26.58 9.93 -28.35
C SER A 97 25.32 10.78 -28.29
N THR A 98 25.12 11.60 -29.33
CA THR A 98 23.86 12.31 -29.58
C THR A 98 22.69 11.34 -29.74
N GLU A 99 22.92 10.14 -30.26
CA GLU A 99 21.87 9.12 -30.41
C GLU A 99 21.26 8.75 -29.06
N GLY A 100 22.09 8.40 -28.07
CA GLY A 100 21.63 8.11 -26.71
C GLY A 100 20.91 9.28 -26.07
N SER A 101 21.29 10.51 -26.43
CA SER A 101 20.63 11.73 -25.95
C SER A 101 19.25 11.91 -26.58
N GLU A 102 19.10 11.70 -27.88
CA GLU A 102 17.78 11.74 -28.54
C GLU A 102 16.88 10.58 -28.08
N LEU A 103 17.44 9.39 -27.87
CA LEU A 103 16.75 8.24 -27.29
C LEU A 103 16.21 8.56 -25.90
N LEU A 104 17.04 9.09 -25.00
CA LEU A 104 16.60 9.45 -23.65
C LEU A 104 15.56 10.57 -23.66
N LYS A 105 15.68 11.55 -24.56
CA LYS A 105 14.64 12.57 -24.79
C LYS A 105 13.32 11.96 -25.23
N ARG A 106 13.33 10.97 -26.14
CA ARG A 106 12.12 10.23 -26.54
C ARG A 106 11.48 9.51 -25.36
N MET A 107 12.28 8.93 -24.46
CA MET A 107 11.77 8.34 -23.22
C MET A 107 11.15 9.42 -22.31
N GLY A 108 11.79 10.58 -22.21
CA GLY A 108 11.23 11.74 -21.51
C GLY A 108 9.90 12.19 -22.07
N ILE A 109 9.76 12.31 -23.39
CA ILE A 109 8.48 12.66 -24.03
C ILE A 109 7.40 11.63 -23.65
N LYS A 110 7.71 10.33 -23.70
CA LYS A 110 6.77 9.29 -23.29
C LYS A 110 6.35 9.43 -21.82
N THR A 111 7.31 9.66 -20.91
CA THR A 111 7.01 9.85 -19.48
C THR A 111 6.15 11.09 -19.21
N HIS A 112 6.39 12.19 -19.91
CA HIS A 112 5.57 13.41 -19.75
C HIS A 112 4.19 13.30 -20.38
N ASN A 113 3.98 12.35 -21.30
CA ASN A 113 2.67 12.02 -21.87
C ASN A 113 1.86 11.05 -20.99
N TYR A 114 2.35 10.71 -19.79
CA TYR A 114 1.55 10.00 -18.80
C TYR A 114 0.39 10.90 -18.32
N ASP A 115 -0.78 10.31 -18.09
CA ASP A 115 -2.04 11.05 -17.84
C ASP A 115 -1.96 12.05 -16.68
N GLN A 116 -1.09 11.78 -15.70
CA GLN A 116 -0.79 12.68 -14.59
C GLN A 116 0.73 12.85 -14.43
N PRO A 117 1.21 13.89 -13.75
CA PRO A 117 2.61 13.99 -13.37
C PRO A 117 3.03 12.78 -12.53
N LEU A 118 4.10 12.11 -12.96
CA LEU A 118 4.66 10.95 -12.26
C LEU A 118 5.08 11.34 -10.84
N GLN A 119 4.54 10.66 -9.82
CA GLN A 119 4.82 10.98 -8.41
C GLN A 119 5.99 10.17 -7.83
N ASN A 120 6.13 8.91 -8.25
CA ASN A 120 7.09 7.98 -7.69
C ASN A 120 7.68 7.08 -8.78
N VAL A 121 8.77 6.37 -8.47
CA VAL A 121 9.34 5.33 -9.33
C VAL A 121 9.64 4.07 -8.48
N PRO A 122 9.55 2.85 -9.04
CA PRO A 122 9.03 2.54 -10.37
C PRO A 122 7.50 2.74 -10.45
N THR A 123 6.99 2.97 -11.66
CA THR A 123 5.54 3.05 -11.95
C THR A 123 5.21 2.05 -13.04
N ILE A 124 4.16 1.26 -12.83
CA ILE A 124 3.72 0.23 -13.77
C ILE A 124 2.30 0.58 -14.20
N THR A 125 2.12 0.79 -15.50
CA THR A 125 0.84 1.27 -16.03
C THR A 125 0.35 0.36 -17.13
N ARG A 126 -0.97 0.36 -17.34
CA ARG A 126 -1.61 -0.29 -18.47
C ARG A 126 -2.05 0.80 -19.44
N ASN A 127 -1.47 0.81 -20.64
CA ASN A 127 -1.77 1.82 -21.67
C ASN A 127 -1.57 3.28 -21.20
N MET A 128 -0.58 3.52 -20.32
CA MET A 128 -0.27 4.84 -19.76
C MET A 128 -1.41 5.50 -18.95
N SER A 129 -2.40 4.75 -18.49
CA SER A 129 -3.46 5.26 -17.63
C SER A 129 -2.98 5.54 -16.21
N ASP A 130 -3.50 6.59 -15.58
CA ASP A 130 -3.30 6.84 -14.15
C ASP A 130 -4.13 5.90 -13.27
N ASP A 131 -3.53 4.77 -12.90
CA ASP A 131 -4.13 3.72 -12.09
C ASP A 131 -3.14 3.28 -11.00
N GLN A 132 -3.12 4.04 -9.90
CA GLN A 132 -2.21 3.82 -8.78
C GLN A 132 -2.41 2.43 -8.16
N GLU A 133 -3.67 1.96 -8.05
CA GLU A 133 -3.98 0.65 -7.49
C GLU A 133 -3.42 -0.48 -8.36
N PHE A 134 -3.54 -0.37 -9.68
CA PHE A 134 -2.90 -1.29 -10.61
C PHE A 134 -1.38 -1.24 -10.47
N SER A 135 -0.77 -0.05 -10.42
CA SER A 135 0.68 0.10 -10.28
C SER A 135 1.19 -0.56 -8.99
N ASP A 136 0.53 -0.32 -7.86
CA ASP A 136 0.93 -0.86 -6.55
C ASP A 136 0.80 -2.39 -6.52
N ARG A 137 -0.30 -2.94 -7.03
CA ARG A 137 -0.46 -4.40 -7.13
C ARG A 137 0.54 -5.01 -8.09
N ALA A 138 0.77 -4.39 -9.25
CA ALA A 138 1.71 -4.89 -10.23
C ALA A 138 3.16 -4.85 -9.71
N TYR A 139 3.49 -3.87 -8.87
CA TYR A 139 4.78 -3.79 -8.20
C TYR A 139 4.98 -4.96 -7.21
N LEU A 140 3.95 -5.29 -6.43
CA LEU A 140 4.00 -6.39 -5.47
C LEU A 140 3.97 -7.77 -6.15
N ASN A 141 3.05 -7.95 -7.09
CA ASN A 141 2.87 -9.19 -7.83
C ASN A 141 2.37 -8.92 -9.25
N PHE A 142 3.32 -8.66 -10.14
CA PHE A 142 3.05 -8.38 -11.56
C PHE A 142 2.26 -9.50 -12.23
N ILE A 143 2.58 -10.76 -11.92
CA ILE A 143 1.97 -11.92 -12.57
C ILE A 143 0.48 -11.98 -12.23
N GLU A 144 0.16 -12.00 -10.93
CA GLU A 144 -1.23 -12.01 -10.45
C GLU A 144 -2.01 -10.82 -11.00
N THR A 145 -1.44 -9.62 -10.93
CA THR A 145 -2.09 -8.39 -11.40
C THR A 145 -2.42 -8.46 -12.89
N VAL A 146 -1.49 -8.92 -13.72
CA VAL A 146 -1.73 -9.11 -15.16
C VAL A 146 -2.79 -10.18 -15.38
N CYS A 147 -2.73 -11.31 -14.67
CA CYS A 147 -3.71 -12.40 -14.80
C CYS A 147 -5.15 -11.92 -14.56
N LEU A 148 -5.37 -11.04 -13.58
CA LEU A 148 -6.69 -10.47 -13.27
C LEU A 148 -7.25 -9.57 -14.40
N HIS A 149 -6.39 -9.06 -15.27
CA HIS A 149 -6.76 -8.09 -16.31
C HIS A 149 -6.69 -8.66 -17.74
N LEU A 150 -6.39 -9.95 -17.90
CA LEU A 150 -6.42 -10.62 -19.20
C LEU A 150 -7.82 -11.12 -19.54
N THR A 151 -8.32 -10.79 -20.73
CA THR A 151 -9.65 -11.18 -21.21
C THR A 151 -9.68 -12.54 -21.90
N GLU A 152 -8.53 -13.12 -22.26
CA GLU A 152 -8.42 -14.40 -22.97
C GLU A 152 -7.78 -15.53 -22.14
N PRO A 153 -8.11 -16.81 -22.43
CA PRO A 153 -7.81 -17.93 -21.55
C PRO A 153 -6.32 -18.15 -21.41
N ILE A 154 -5.92 -18.27 -20.16
CA ILE A 154 -4.64 -17.76 -19.73
C ILE A 154 -3.55 -18.82 -19.85
N SER A 155 -2.32 -18.37 -20.11
CA SER A 155 -1.11 -19.19 -20.00
C SER A 155 -1.14 -20.01 -18.70
N LYS A 156 -0.53 -21.20 -18.70
CA LYS A 156 -0.46 -22.10 -17.52
C LYS A 156 -0.08 -21.39 -16.20
N VAL A 157 0.62 -20.25 -16.30
CA VAL A 157 1.08 -19.42 -15.17
C VAL A 157 -0.06 -18.84 -14.33
N CYS A 158 -1.16 -18.40 -14.94
CA CYS A 158 -2.25 -17.79 -14.15
C CYS A 158 -3.14 -18.83 -13.47
N LYS A 159 -2.99 -20.12 -13.79
CA LYS A 159 -3.67 -21.21 -13.08
C LYS A 159 -2.97 -21.60 -11.76
N SER A 160 -1.68 -21.28 -11.62
CA SER A 160 -0.91 -21.57 -10.39
C SER A 160 -1.04 -20.52 -9.29
N SER A 161 -1.40 -19.28 -9.64
CA SER A 161 -1.69 -18.22 -8.66
C SER A 161 -2.92 -18.53 -7.82
N ASP A 162 -4.00 -19.02 -8.45
CA ASP A 162 -5.26 -19.33 -7.78
C ASP A 162 -5.11 -20.44 -6.73
N ALA A 163 -4.32 -21.49 -7.04
CA ALA A 163 -4.09 -22.62 -6.15
C ALA A 163 -3.25 -22.28 -4.89
N SER A 164 -2.48 -21.19 -4.95
CA SER A 164 -1.63 -20.72 -3.85
C SER A 164 -2.41 -19.85 -2.87
N GLN A 165 -3.39 -19.08 -3.38
CA GLN A 165 -4.28 -18.23 -2.57
C GLN A 165 -5.29 -19.05 -1.76
N GLU A 166 -5.83 -20.14 -2.32
CA GLU A 166 -6.82 -20.99 -1.63
C GLU A 166 -6.26 -21.67 -0.37
N LYS A 167 -4.97 -22.03 -0.37
CA LYS A 167 -4.31 -22.67 0.79
C LYS A 167 -4.06 -21.71 1.94
N SER A 168 -3.74 -20.45 1.64
CA SER A 168 -3.47 -19.43 2.66
C SER A 168 -4.75 -19.01 3.40
N HIS A 169 -5.84 -18.80 2.66
CA HIS A 169 -7.14 -18.40 3.25
C HIS A 169 -7.72 -19.43 4.21
N LYS A 170 -7.61 -20.74 3.90
CA LYS A 170 -8.12 -21.80 4.79
C LYS A 170 -7.39 -21.83 6.14
N LEU A 171 -6.08 -21.57 6.13
CA LEU A 171 -5.26 -21.61 7.34
C LEU A 171 -5.54 -20.41 8.24
N VAL A 172 -5.64 -19.21 7.65
CA VAL A 172 -6.02 -17.99 8.37
C VAL A 172 -7.44 -18.10 8.94
N TYR A 173 -8.40 -18.58 8.15
CA TYR A 173 -9.77 -18.78 8.61
C TYR A 173 -9.86 -19.79 9.76
N ALA A 174 -9.14 -20.92 9.67
CA ALA A 174 -9.08 -21.90 10.76
C ALA A 174 -8.53 -21.30 12.06
N LEU A 175 -7.47 -20.48 11.98
CA LEU A 175 -6.91 -19.80 13.15
C LEU A 175 -7.90 -18.81 13.78
N ILE A 176 -8.62 -18.03 12.97
CA ILE A 176 -9.65 -17.10 13.44
C ILE A 176 -10.77 -17.85 14.16
N VAL A 177 -11.26 -18.95 13.60
CA VAL A 177 -12.33 -19.77 14.20
C VAL A 177 -11.88 -20.34 15.56
N VAL A 178 -10.64 -20.83 15.66
CA VAL A 178 -10.07 -21.32 16.93
C VAL A 178 -9.98 -20.20 17.97
N LEU A 179 -9.53 -19.00 17.57
CA LEU A 179 -9.44 -17.83 18.44
C LEU A 179 -10.80 -17.42 19.00
N ILE A 180 -11.82 -17.35 18.14
CA ILE A 180 -13.20 -17.03 18.54
C ILE A 180 -13.70 -18.08 19.54
N PHE A 181 -13.49 -19.37 19.27
CA PHE A 181 -13.92 -20.44 20.16
C PHE A 181 -13.28 -20.34 21.55
N VAL A 182 -11.96 -20.08 21.61
CA VAL A 182 -11.24 -19.90 22.88
C VAL A 182 -11.79 -18.70 23.66
N VAL A 183 -12.03 -17.56 23.00
CA VAL A 183 -12.59 -16.36 23.63
C VAL A 183 -13.99 -16.65 24.20
N VAL A 184 -14.84 -17.34 23.46
CA VAL A 184 -16.18 -17.75 23.93
C VAL A 184 -16.08 -18.66 25.16
N LEU A 185 -15.17 -19.64 25.16
CA LEU A 185 -14.96 -20.51 26.33
C LEU A 185 -14.50 -19.74 27.57
N VAL A 186 -13.59 -18.77 27.40
CA VAL A 186 -13.14 -17.91 28.50
C VAL A 186 -14.29 -17.08 29.04
N ILE A 187 -15.12 -16.48 28.17
CA ILE A 187 -16.28 -15.69 28.59
C ILE A 187 -17.27 -16.56 29.36
N VAL A 188 -17.61 -17.76 28.86
CA VAL A 188 -18.49 -18.71 29.54
C VAL A 188 -17.92 -19.12 30.90
N TYR A 189 -16.62 -19.40 30.98
CA TYR A 189 -15.95 -19.72 32.23
C TYR A 189 -16.00 -18.55 33.24
N LEU A 190 -15.78 -17.31 32.79
CA LEU A 190 -15.85 -16.13 33.63
C LEU A 190 -17.27 -15.88 34.16
N ILE A 191 -18.29 -16.04 33.31
CA ILE A 191 -19.71 -15.95 33.70
C ILE A 191 -20.04 -17.05 34.71
N TRP A 192 -19.63 -18.29 34.45
CA TRP A 192 -19.82 -19.41 35.38
C TRP A 192 -19.15 -19.15 36.72
N ARG A 193 -17.90 -18.68 36.72
CA ARG A 193 -17.15 -18.34 37.93
C ARG A 193 -17.78 -17.19 38.70
N TYR A 194 -18.29 -16.16 38.02
CA TYR A 194 -19.01 -15.06 38.63
C TYR A 194 -20.29 -15.55 39.32
N LYS A 195 -21.09 -16.38 38.64
CA LYS A 195 -22.31 -16.96 39.18
C LYS A 195 -22.04 -17.90 40.37
N SER A 196 -20.99 -18.72 40.31
CA SER A 196 -20.57 -19.59 41.41
C SER A 196 -20.13 -18.80 42.65
N ARG A 197 -19.47 -17.66 42.46
CA ARG A 197 -19.11 -16.74 43.57
C ARG A 197 -20.32 -16.02 44.16
N LEU A 198 -21.32 -15.66 43.34
CA LEU A 198 -22.58 -15.10 43.83
C LEU A 198 -23.38 -16.13 44.65
N ILE A 199 -23.40 -17.40 44.23
CA ILE A 199 -24.06 -18.49 44.97
C ILE A 199 -23.33 -18.80 46.29
N SER A 200 -22.01 -18.68 46.35
CA SER A 200 -21.29 -18.80 47.64
C SER A 200 -21.57 -17.63 48.59
N TRP A 201 -21.99 -16.48 48.06
CA TRP A 201 -22.37 -15.32 48.86
C TRP A 201 -23.81 -15.41 49.41
N SER A 202 -24.76 -16.01 48.67
CA SER A 202 -26.12 -16.26 49.19
C SER A 202 -26.16 -17.26 50.34
N ASN A 203 -25.28 -18.27 50.32
CA ASN A 203 -25.23 -19.32 51.34
C ASN A 203 -24.50 -18.91 52.63
N ASN A 204 -23.83 -17.75 52.65
CA ASN A 204 -23.17 -17.21 53.85
C ASN A 204 -24.05 -16.21 54.64
N TRP A 205 -25.25 -15.88 54.13
CA TRP A 205 -26.21 -15.01 54.84
C TRP A 205 -27.28 -15.78 55.61
N SER A 206 -27.31 -17.12 55.49
CA SER A 206 -28.17 -18.01 56.27
C SER A 206 -27.58 -18.43 57.62
N SER A 207 -26.31 -18.11 57.94
CA SER A 207 -25.68 -18.48 59.23
C SER A 207 -25.51 -17.32 60.24
N LEU A 208 -25.97 -16.11 59.91
CA LEU A 208 -25.91 -14.93 60.80
C LEU A 208 -27.30 -14.44 61.27
N ARG A 209 -28.33 -15.30 61.19
CA ARG A 209 -29.71 -14.98 61.61
C ARG A 209 -30.23 -15.79 62.81
N THR A 210 -29.36 -16.38 63.63
CA THR A 210 -29.82 -17.26 64.74
C THR A 210 -29.42 -16.83 66.16
N CYS A 211 -28.87 -15.63 66.35
CA CYS A 211 -28.67 -15.09 67.70
C CYS A 211 -29.07 -13.62 67.74
N CYS A 212 -30.32 -13.37 68.16
CA CYS A 212 -30.82 -12.17 68.88
C CYS A 212 -32.28 -11.92 68.51
N CYS A 213 -33.21 -12.64 69.16
CA CYS A 213 -34.60 -12.20 69.31
C CYS A 213 -35.14 -12.80 70.60
N ASN A 214 -34.92 -12.11 71.71
CA ASN A 214 -35.75 -12.22 72.91
C ASN A 214 -35.67 -10.88 73.65
N HIS A 215 -36.55 -9.96 73.27
CA HIS A 215 -37.35 -9.06 74.12
C HIS A 215 -37.91 -7.92 73.26
N ALA A 216 -39.23 -7.93 73.06
CA ALA A 216 -40.01 -6.73 72.75
C ALA A 216 -40.41 -6.08 74.10
N PRO A 217 -40.61 -4.75 74.20
CA PRO A 217 -41.90 -4.20 73.72
C PRO A 217 -41.87 -2.74 73.20
N GLY A 218 -42.87 -2.40 72.37
CA GLY A 218 -43.59 -1.12 72.49
C GLY A 218 -43.48 -0.08 71.37
N PHE A 219 -44.62 0.11 70.65
CA PHE A 219 -45.15 1.38 70.07
C PHE A 219 -44.48 2.02 68.83
N PRO A 220 -45.20 2.86 68.04
CA PRO A 220 -46.41 2.58 67.25
C PRO A 220 -46.21 2.90 65.74
N ARG A 221 -47.20 2.54 64.92
CA ARG A 221 -47.33 2.96 63.51
C ARG A 221 -47.46 4.47 63.38
N ASN A 222 -46.82 5.04 62.36
CA ASN A 222 -47.27 6.29 61.77
C ASN A 222 -47.12 6.24 60.25
N ASP A 223 -48.23 6.52 59.59
CA ASP A 223 -48.37 6.70 58.15
C ASP A 223 -47.68 8.00 57.72
N ASN A 224 -47.08 8.03 56.54
CA ASN A 224 -47.17 9.16 55.61
C ASN A 224 -46.46 8.85 54.30
N GLU A 225 -47.31 8.60 53.32
CA GLU A 225 -47.06 8.69 51.89
C GLU A 225 -47.11 10.17 51.50
N GLN A 226 -45.98 10.77 51.09
CA GLN A 226 -46.01 11.99 50.28
C GLN A 226 -44.72 12.17 49.48
N ARG A 227 -44.85 11.93 48.17
CA ARG A 227 -44.54 12.85 47.06
C ARG A 227 -43.32 13.76 47.26
N ASP A 228 -42.27 13.54 46.46
CA ASP A 228 -41.47 14.63 45.90
C ASP A 228 -40.99 14.30 44.49
N SER A 229 -41.23 15.27 43.63
CA SER A 229 -40.91 15.35 42.21
C SER A 229 -39.94 16.52 42.01
N ASN A 230 -39.05 16.39 41.02
CA ASN A 230 -37.99 17.31 40.57
C ASN A 230 -36.63 17.19 41.29
N MET A 231 -35.57 16.87 40.54
CA MET A 231 -34.71 17.91 39.94
C MET A 231 -33.59 17.27 39.10
N ASP A 232 -33.88 17.00 37.83
CA ASP A 232 -32.89 16.78 36.77
C ASP A 232 -32.33 18.14 36.34
N GLN A 233 -31.15 18.53 36.83
CA GLN A 233 -30.36 19.63 36.27
C GLN A 233 -28.86 19.41 36.52
N HIS A 234 -28.25 18.47 35.79
CA HIS A 234 -26.81 18.52 35.57
C HIS A 234 -26.39 17.61 34.42
N THR A 235 -26.51 18.07 33.17
CA THR A 235 -25.76 17.53 32.00
C THR A 235 -25.99 18.33 30.71
N ASP A 236 -26.00 19.67 30.75
CA ASP A 236 -26.14 20.48 29.51
C ASP A 236 -24.98 21.46 29.22
N THR A 237 -23.87 21.40 29.96
CA THR A 237 -22.79 22.39 29.83
C THR A 237 -21.55 21.95 29.04
N GLU A 238 -21.52 20.72 28.54
CA GLU A 238 -20.37 20.18 27.78
C GLU A 238 -20.60 20.11 26.26
N MET A 239 -21.85 19.98 25.79
CA MET A 239 -22.13 19.90 24.34
C MET A 239 -22.16 21.26 23.61
N GLU A 240 -22.27 22.38 24.32
CA GLU A 240 -22.31 23.71 23.70
C GLU A 240 -20.91 24.34 23.48
N LYS A 241 -19.84 23.69 23.94
CA LYS A 241 -18.45 24.15 23.75
C LYS A 241 -17.75 23.52 22.56
N LEU A 242 -18.20 22.35 22.08
CA LEU A 242 -17.64 21.71 20.88
C LEU A 242 -18.15 22.32 19.57
N ASN A 243 -19.41 22.78 19.53
CA ASN A 243 -20.03 23.32 18.32
C ASN A 243 -19.56 24.75 17.95
N ARG A 244 -18.91 25.48 18.88
CA ARG A 244 -18.30 26.80 18.60
C ARG A 244 -16.92 26.71 17.96
N ASN A 245 -16.20 25.60 18.14
CA ASN A 245 -14.86 25.43 17.57
C ASN A 245 -14.92 25.03 16.08
N GLU A 246 -15.96 24.31 15.63
CA GLU A 246 -16.12 23.95 14.22
C GLU A 246 -16.45 25.15 13.33
N GLN A 247 -17.18 26.15 13.82
CA GLN A 247 -17.50 27.35 13.05
C GLN A 247 -16.30 28.31 12.87
N HIS A 248 -15.32 28.29 13.78
CA HIS A 248 -14.13 29.14 13.67
C HIS A 248 -13.09 28.60 12.69
N THR A 249 -13.02 27.28 12.46
CA THR A 249 -12.08 26.67 11.51
C THR A 249 -12.56 26.81 10.06
N GLN A 250 -13.88 26.86 9.83
CA GLN A 250 -14.46 27.05 8.49
C GLN A 250 -14.23 28.47 7.94
N ALA A 251 -14.16 29.49 8.81
CA ALA A 251 -14.00 30.90 8.40
C ALA A 251 -12.57 31.29 8.01
N MET A 252 -11.54 30.50 8.36
CA MET A 252 -10.14 30.79 7.99
C MET A 252 -9.73 30.23 6.62
N ASN A 253 -10.45 29.25 6.07
CA ASN A 253 -10.12 28.63 4.78
C ASN A 253 -10.64 29.40 3.55
N ASP A 254 -11.59 30.32 3.71
CA ASP A 254 -12.12 31.12 2.59
C ASP A 254 -11.30 32.40 2.28
N SER A 255 -10.28 32.72 3.09
CA SER A 255 -9.48 33.95 2.94
C SER A 255 -8.15 33.76 2.17
N GLN A 256 -7.88 32.57 1.63
CA GLN A 256 -6.61 32.25 0.93
C GLN A 256 -6.76 31.84 -0.54
N ARG A 257 -7.88 32.19 -1.20
CA ARG A 257 -8.06 31.89 -2.63
C ARG A 257 -7.42 33.00 -3.51
N PRO A 258 -6.47 32.70 -4.41
CA PRO A 258 -5.86 33.70 -5.30
C PRO A 258 -6.84 34.16 -6.38
N LEU A 259 -6.92 35.47 -6.61
CA LEU A 259 -7.64 36.08 -7.74
C LEU A 259 -6.85 35.84 -9.03
N THR A 260 -7.48 35.20 -10.02
CA THR A 260 -6.99 35.16 -11.41
C THR A 260 -7.94 35.95 -12.29
N ASN A 261 -7.38 36.89 -13.05
CA ASN A 261 -7.96 37.49 -14.26
C ASN A 261 -7.56 36.64 -15.46
#